data_AF-A0A3Q2EHF9-F1
#
_entry.id   AF-A0A3Q2EHF9-F1
#
_cell.length_a   1.000
_cell.length_b   1.000
_cell.length_c   1.000
_cell.angle_alpha   90.00
_cell.angle_beta   90.00
_cell.angle_gamma   90.00
#
_symmetry.space_group_name_H-M   'P 1'
#
loop_
_entity.id
_entity.type
_entity.pdbx_description
1 polymer ?
#
loop_
_entity_poly.entity_id
_entity_poly.type
_entity_poly.pdbx_seq_one_letter_code
_entity_poly.pdbx_strand_id
1 'polypeptide(L)'
;MLVLSFEFGGKQMELTVHSPNPLNDDQWHRVEAEKNIKEAVLQLDGQYREVKATPALGHTQLEVYTDLYVGALNGQRGFLGCMRALKINGVLLDLENRAEVTPGVKPGCQGHCSSYRMQCRNGGKCVERYNGYSCDCSLTAYDGPFCTDDVGGYFEAGTLVRYDFLSDHGASPQGDLNVGRLGEANLTQEELVFSFSTHSAPSILVYISSRSRDYMAVVLRHNGSLQVRYSLGGLPEPYTIDIDHRNMANGQPHFVNITRRLREIHLQLDHYPMSTFTLPEASDARFHLVKSIFLGKVYETGQIDPILIERYNSPGFVGCLSRVQLNDVAPLKAALRSGMSAPVSIHGILVQSNCGASPLTIPPIPAAGDLWHMDSGRVPLRPSENWRMESSQKE
;
A
#
# COMPACT_ATOMS: atom_id res chain seq x y z
N MET A 1 21.92 8.29 -10.20
CA MET A 1 23.16 8.98 -10.63
C MET A 1 23.84 9.51 -9.39
N LEU A 2 25.15 9.28 -9.29
CA LEU A 2 26.00 9.78 -8.21
C LEU A 2 27.17 10.56 -8.84
N VAL A 3 27.53 11.70 -8.26
CA VAL A 3 28.58 12.57 -8.80
C VAL A 3 29.63 12.84 -7.72
N LEU A 4 30.91 12.71 -8.09
CA LEU A 4 32.05 13.15 -7.31
C LEU A 4 32.70 14.33 -8.04
N SER A 5 32.87 15.45 -7.35
CA SER A 5 33.51 16.66 -7.87
C SER A 5 34.65 17.09 -6.96
N PHE A 6 35.82 17.39 -7.52
CA PHE A 6 36.95 17.96 -6.80
C PHE A 6 37.83 18.81 -7.72
N GLU A 7 38.63 19.69 -7.14
CA GLU A 7 39.60 20.50 -7.89
C GLU A 7 41.01 19.92 -7.72
N PHE A 8 41.75 19.81 -8.83
CA PHE A 8 43.14 19.35 -8.83
C PHE A 8 43.96 20.10 -9.89
N GLY A 9 45.08 20.70 -9.49
CA GLY A 9 45.96 21.44 -10.40
C GLY A 9 45.28 22.64 -11.08
N GLY A 10 44.35 23.31 -10.38
CA GLY A 10 43.57 24.43 -10.91
C GLY A 10 42.50 24.02 -11.93
N LYS A 11 42.16 22.72 -12.02
CA LYS A 11 41.10 22.20 -12.88
C LYS A 11 40.05 21.46 -12.06
N GLN A 12 38.78 21.75 -12.34
CA GLN A 12 37.66 20.99 -11.80
C GLN A 12 37.57 19.62 -12.49
N MET A 13 37.44 18.58 -11.69
CA MET A 13 37.34 17.20 -12.12
C MET A 13 36.05 16.61 -11.57
N GLU A 14 35.25 16.04 -12.46
CA GLU A 14 33.98 15.39 -12.15
C GLU A 14 33.99 13.93 -12.63
N LEU A 15 33.49 13.02 -11.80
CA LEU A 15 33.20 11.63 -12.10
C LEU A 15 31.73 11.36 -11.80
N THR A 16 31.04 10.69 -12.72
CA THR A 16 29.62 10.42 -12.61
C THR A 16 29.35 8.94 -12.83
N VAL A 17 28.67 8.32 -11.87
CA VAL A 17 28.24 6.92 -11.94
C VAL A 17 26.73 6.86 -12.15
N HIS A 18 26.30 6.10 -13.16
CA HIS A 18 24.89 5.87 -13.47
C HIS A 18 24.48 4.46 -13.06
N SER A 19 23.48 4.39 -12.18
CA SER A 19 22.74 3.17 -11.85
C SER A 19 21.48 3.08 -12.74
N PRO A 20 21.00 1.87 -13.09
CA PRO A 20 19.76 1.70 -13.83
C PRO A 20 18.53 2.13 -13.02
N ASN A 21 18.57 1.93 -11.69
CA ASN A 21 17.51 2.35 -10.77
C ASN A 21 17.89 3.65 -10.05
N PRO A 22 16.90 4.50 -9.70
CA PRO A 22 17.13 5.63 -8.80
C PRO A 22 17.70 5.18 -7.45
N LEU A 23 18.64 5.95 -6.87
CA LEU A 23 19.33 5.61 -5.60
C LEU A 23 18.60 6.10 -4.35
N ASN A 24 17.43 6.73 -4.53
CA ASN A 24 16.53 7.17 -3.48
C ASN A 24 15.43 6.13 -3.25
N ASP A 25 15.81 4.86 -3.17
CA ASP A 25 14.96 3.68 -3.10
C ASP A 25 14.80 3.13 -1.66
N ASP A 26 15.26 3.89 -0.66
CA ASP A 26 15.29 3.50 0.75
C ASP A 26 16.14 2.26 1.04
N GLN A 27 17.08 1.93 0.15
CA GLN A 27 18.08 0.88 0.35
C GLN A 27 19.46 1.46 0.68
N TRP A 28 20.28 0.65 1.33
CA TRP A 28 21.66 1.01 1.61
C TRP A 28 22.52 0.84 0.37
N HIS A 29 23.07 1.94 -0.13
CA HIS A 29 24.09 1.93 -1.18
C HIS A 29 25.49 2.13 -0.60
N ARG A 30 26.46 1.39 -1.13
CA ARG A 30 27.88 1.53 -0.79
C ARG A 30 28.56 2.43 -1.82
N VAL A 31 29.09 3.55 -1.36
CA VAL A 31 29.84 4.50 -2.18
C VAL A 31 31.31 4.47 -1.80
N GLU A 32 32.17 4.30 -2.80
CA GLU A 32 33.62 4.33 -2.62
C GLU A 32 34.23 5.32 -3.60
N ALA A 33 34.98 6.29 -3.07
CA ALA A 33 35.72 7.25 -3.86
C ALA A 33 37.20 7.11 -3.51
N GLU A 34 38.04 6.88 -4.51
CA GLU A 34 39.49 6.78 -4.35
C GLU A 34 40.16 7.73 -5.33
N LYS A 35 41.10 8.54 -4.85
CA LYS A 35 42.00 9.31 -5.69
C LYS A 35 43.43 8.92 -5.36
N ASN A 36 44.14 8.38 -6.33
CA ASN A 36 45.56 8.11 -6.24
C ASN A 36 46.35 9.00 -7.23
N ILE A 37 47.65 8.76 -7.34
CA ILE A 37 48.54 9.54 -8.21
C ILE A 37 48.26 9.34 -9.71
N LYS A 38 47.62 8.23 -10.11
CA LYS A 38 47.38 7.86 -11.52
C LYS A 38 45.95 8.17 -11.95
N GLU A 39 44.98 7.90 -11.07
CA GLU A 39 43.56 7.98 -11.40
C GLU A 39 42.72 8.37 -10.18
N ALA A 40 41.53 8.89 -10.49
CA ALA A 40 40.41 8.95 -9.58
C ALA A 40 39.36 7.92 -9.98
N VAL A 41 38.73 7.33 -8.99
CA VAL A 41 37.77 6.24 -9.13
C VAL A 41 36.56 6.55 -8.27
N LEU A 42 35.38 6.42 -8.84
CA LEU A 42 34.11 6.42 -8.12
C LEU A 42 33.41 5.10 -8.36
N GLN A 43 33.03 4.41 -7.28
CA GLN A 43 32.36 3.12 -7.33
C GLN A 43 31.09 3.13 -6.48
N LEU A 44 30.05 2.49 -7.01
CA LEU A 44 28.74 2.36 -6.40
C LEU A 44 28.35 0.87 -6.36
N ASP A 45 28.01 0.40 -5.17
CA ASP A 45 27.58 -0.97 -4.84
C ASP A 45 28.55 -2.07 -5.30
N GLY A 46 29.81 -1.72 -5.51
CA GLY A 46 30.81 -2.62 -6.08
C GLY A 46 30.59 -2.94 -7.56
N GLN A 47 29.46 -2.55 -8.16
CA GLN A 47 29.04 -2.93 -9.51
C GLN A 47 29.34 -1.83 -10.53
N TYR A 48 28.97 -0.59 -10.23
CA TYR A 48 29.10 0.53 -11.16
C TYR A 48 30.37 1.31 -10.83
N ARG A 49 31.24 1.53 -11.80
CA ARG A 49 32.56 2.14 -11.59
C ARG A 49 32.88 3.13 -12.71
N GLU A 50 33.32 4.32 -12.32
CA GLU A 50 33.83 5.36 -13.21
C GLU A 50 35.28 5.66 -12.86
N VAL A 51 36.13 5.85 -13.88
CA VAL A 51 37.57 6.09 -13.72
C VAL A 51 38.01 7.25 -14.59
N LYS A 52 38.83 8.13 -14.04
CA LYS A 52 39.37 9.26 -14.78
C LYS A 52 40.84 9.46 -14.43
N ALA A 53 41.69 9.53 -15.45
CA ALA A 53 43.12 9.69 -15.28
C ALA A 53 43.44 11.06 -14.65
N THR A 54 44.39 11.06 -13.72
CA THR A 54 44.89 12.28 -13.06
C THR A 54 45.96 12.92 -13.96
N PRO A 55 45.91 14.24 -14.25
CA PRO A 55 46.93 14.91 -15.06
C PRO A 55 48.35 14.78 -14.48
N ALA A 56 49.35 14.62 -15.35
CA ALA A 56 50.75 14.39 -14.96
C ALA A 56 51.48 15.64 -14.39
N LEU A 57 50.86 16.82 -14.41
CA LEU A 57 51.49 18.07 -13.99
C LEU A 57 51.17 18.39 -12.52
N GLY A 58 52.19 18.22 -11.67
CA GLY A 58 52.20 18.60 -10.26
C GLY A 58 51.90 17.41 -9.35
N HIS A 59 52.94 16.69 -8.93
CA HIS A 59 52.91 15.67 -7.87
C HIS A 59 52.62 16.29 -6.50
N THR A 60 51.48 16.97 -6.37
CA THR A 60 51.02 17.54 -5.12
C THR A 60 49.93 16.64 -4.57
N GLN A 61 50.11 16.23 -3.32
CA GLN A 61 49.06 15.60 -2.55
C GLN A 61 47.88 16.57 -2.49
N LEU A 62 46.64 16.07 -2.60
CA LEU A 62 45.48 16.92 -2.39
C LEU A 62 45.45 17.25 -0.89
N GLU A 63 45.83 18.46 -0.54
CA GLU A 63 45.83 18.94 0.84
C GLU A 63 44.55 19.73 1.08
N VAL A 64 43.70 19.21 1.96
CA VAL A 64 42.45 19.84 2.37
C VAL A 64 42.67 20.45 3.75
N TYR A 65 42.64 21.78 3.81
CA TYR A 65 42.87 22.56 5.04
C TYR A 65 41.57 23.02 5.72
N THR A 66 40.43 22.68 5.15
CA THR A 66 39.11 23.08 5.64
C THR A 66 38.49 21.97 6.48
N ASP A 67 37.53 22.35 7.33
CA ASP A 67 36.69 21.38 8.02
C ASP A 67 35.95 20.46 7.04
N LEU A 68 35.74 19.22 7.48
CA LEU A 68 34.92 18.26 6.76
C LEU A 68 33.44 18.52 7.07
N TYR A 69 32.68 18.86 6.04
CA TYR A 69 31.23 18.96 6.12
C TYR A 69 30.59 17.70 5.54
N VAL A 70 29.68 17.11 6.30
CA VAL A 70 28.93 15.91 5.89
C VAL A 70 27.45 16.27 5.87
N GLY A 71 26.76 15.89 4.81
CA GLY A 71 25.33 16.15 4.65
C GLY A 71 25.02 17.51 4.02
N ALA A 72 25.53 18.61 4.56
CA ALA A 72 25.28 19.95 4.01
C ALA A 72 26.41 20.93 4.30
N LEU A 73 26.57 21.92 3.43
CA LEU A 73 27.31 23.15 3.70
C LEU A 73 26.28 24.28 3.95
N ASN A 74 26.51 25.13 4.95
CA ASN A 74 25.56 26.15 5.40
C ASN A 74 24.87 26.90 4.23
N GLY A 75 23.53 26.96 4.25
CA GLY A 75 22.73 27.70 3.28
C GLY A 75 22.43 26.99 1.95
N GLN A 76 22.93 25.76 1.73
CA GLN A 76 22.63 24.96 0.54
C GLN A 76 21.63 23.83 0.83
N ARG A 77 20.95 23.33 -0.22
CA ARG A 77 20.17 22.10 -0.12
C ARG A 77 21.10 20.92 0.15
N GLY A 78 21.07 20.40 1.37
CA GLY A 78 21.88 19.26 1.79
C GLY A 78 21.25 17.90 1.47
N PHE A 79 22.03 16.86 1.70
CA PHE A 79 21.59 15.47 1.75
C PHE A 79 20.63 15.26 2.93
N LEU A 80 19.57 14.51 2.66
CA LEU A 80 18.55 14.14 3.64
C LEU A 80 18.32 12.63 3.54
N GLY A 81 18.72 11.92 4.57
CA GLY A 81 18.71 10.47 4.60
C GLY A 81 19.69 9.95 5.64
N CYS A 82 20.10 8.70 5.48
CA CYS A 82 20.99 8.04 6.42
C CYS A 82 22.39 7.83 5.87
N MET A 83 23.38 7.99 6.74
CA MET A 83 24.78 7.67 6.48
C MET A 83 25.29 6.76 7.59
N ARG A 84 26.09 5.76 7.22
CA ARG A 84 26.77 4.87 8.17
C ARG A 84 28.13 4.48 7.61
N ALA A 85 29.00 4.01 8.49
CA ALA A 85 30.31 3.50 8.13
C ALA A 85 31.15 4.49 7.29
N LEU A 86 31.03 5.79 7.56
CA LEU A 86 31.81 6.81 6.86
C LEU A 86 33.29 6.68 7.24
N LYS A 87 34.10 6.36 6.23
CA LYS A 87 35.53 6.15 6.37
C LYS A 87 36.27 7.12 5.46
N ILE A 88 37.24 7.85 6.01
CA ILE A 88 38.08 8.77 5.25
C ILE A 88 39.54 8.37 5.46
N ASN A 89 40.25 8.07 4.37
CA ASN A 89 41.67 7.69 4.40
C ASN A 89 42.02 6.60 5.43
N GLY A 90 41.17 5.59 5.59
CA GLY A 90 41.42 4.53 6.58
C GLY A 90 40.71 4.74 7.94
N VAL A 91 40.35 5.97 8.28
CA VAL A 91 39.79 6.33 9.59
C VAL A 91 38.27 6.27 9.56
N LEU A 92 37.69 5.43 10.41
CA LEU A 92 36.25 5.38 10.63
C LEU A 92 35.85 6.57 11.53
N LEU A 93 34.91 7.39 11.05
CA LEU A 93 34.40 8.51 11.81
C LEU A 93 33.21 8.07 12.67
N ASP A 94 33.20 8.50 13.93
CA ASP A 94 32.08 8.29 14.86
C ASP A 94 30.95 9.26 14.51
N LEU A 95 30.05 8.82 13.63
CA LEU A 95 28.89 9.60 13.21
C LEU A 95 27.81 9.67 14.30
N GLU A 96 27.77 8.70 15.21
CA GLU A 96 26.71 8.60 16.21
C GLU A 96 26.87 9.69 17.27
N ASN A 97 28.06 9.82 17.85
CA ASN A 97 28.39 10.89 18.79
C ASN A 97 28.28 12.27 18.13
N ARG A 98 28.67 12.38 16.85
CA ARG A 98 28.51 13.64 16.10
C ARG A 98 27.04 13.99 15.85
N ALA A 99 26.17 13.00 15.66
CA ALA A 99 24.74 13.24 15.51
C ALA A 99 24.12 13.80 16.80
N GLU A 100 24.52 13.33 17.97
CA GLU A 100 23.97 13.80 19.26
C GLU A 100 24.14 15.31 19.50
N VAL A 101 25.24 15.89 19.00
CA VAL A 101 25.58 17.30 19.19
C VAL A 101 25.24 18.18 17.99
N THR A 102 24.79 17.60 16.88
CA THR A 102 24.49 18.34 15.64
C THR A 102 22.99 18.56 15.48
N PRO A 103 22.50 19.81 15.52
CA PRO A 103 21.08 20.10 15.35
C PRO A 103 20.52 19.54 14.03
N GLY A 104 19.38 18.87 14.10
CA GLY A 104 18.70 18.28 12.93
C GLY A 104 19.24 16.92 12.48
N VAL A 105 20.26 16.38 13.16
CA VAL A 105 20.75 15.00 12.95
C VAL A 105 20.41 14.19 14.19
N LYS A 106 20.03 12.92 14.01
CA LYS A 106 19.74 12.00 15.13
C LYS A 106 20.62 10.76 15.03
N PRO A 107 21.10 10.21 16.16
CA PRO A 107 21.77 8.92 16.16
C PRO A 107 20.79 7.82 15.75
N GLY A 108 21.31 6.81 15.07
CA GLY A 108 20.52 5.71 14.53
C GLY A 108 19.79 6.07 13.22
N CYS A 109 19.57 5.05 12.41
CA CYS A 109 18.76 5.13 11.20
C CYS A 109 17.80 3.94 11.20
N GLN A 110 16.66 4.13 11.85
CA GLN A 110 15.51 3.23 11.71
C GLN A 110 14.49 3.96 10.86
N GLY A 111 14.21 3.44 9.66
CA GLY A 111 13.13 3.99 8.83
C GLY A 111 11.81 3.88 9.57
N HIS A 112 10.95 4.89 9.46
CA HIS A 112 9.64 4.88 10.08
C HIS A 112 8.81 3.68 9.61
N CYS A 113 8.92 3.23 8.37
CA CYS A 113 8.20 2.05 7.90
C CYS A 113 8.68 0.74 8.52
N SER A 114 9.88 0.68 9.11
CA SER A 114 10.34 -0.50 9.86
C SER A 114 9.69 -0.60 11.24
N SER A 115 9.49 0.54 11.91
CA SER A 115 8.88 0.62 13.25
C SER A 115 7.36 0.77 13.20
N TYR A 116 6.86 1.48 12.20
CA TYR A 116 5.46 1.88 12.03
C TYR A 116 4.75 1.13 10.87
N ARG A 117 5.28 0.00 10.39
CA ARG A 117 4.63 -0.82 9.35
C ARG A 117 3.20 -1.20 9.71
N MET A 118 2.96 -1.43 11.00
CA MET A 118 1.69 -1.90 11.57
C MET A 118 0.59 -0.83 11.56
N GLN A 119 0.93 0.41 11.23
CA GLN A 119 0.05 1.57 11.31
C GLN A 119 -0.72 1.74 10.00
N CYS A 120 -0.16 1.32 8.85
CA CYS A 120 -0.93 1.19 7.61
C CYS A 120 -1.84 -0.04 7.70
N ARG A 121 -3.15 0.18 7.71
CA ARG A 121 -4.15 -0.89 7.84
C ARG A 121 -4.60 -1.39 6.48
N ASN A 122 -5.37 -2.48 6.48
CA ASN A 122 -6.11 -2.99 5.33
C ASN A 122 -5.27 -3.18 4.04
N GLY A 123 -4.05 -3.69 4.19
CA GLY A 123 -3.14 -3.94 3.06
C GLY A 123 -2.43 -2.70 2.52
N GLY A 124 -2.57 -1.53 3.16
CA GLY A 124 -1.86 -0.31 2.77
C GLY A 124 -0.35 -0.47 2.81
N LYS A 125 0.36 0.03 1.79
CA LYS A 125 1.81 -0.02 1.71
C LYS A 125 2.43 1.16 2.45
N CYS A 126 3.25 0.90 3.46
CA CYS A 126 4.02 1.96 4.10
C CYS A 126 5.07 2.50 3.12
N VAL A 127 5.11 3.82 2.97
CA VAL A 127 6.07 4.55 2.15
C VAL A 127 6.85 5.50 3.06
N GLU A 128 8.16 5.27 3.14
CA GLU A 128 9.08 6.08 3.93
C GLU A 128 9.11 7.52 3.42
N ARG A 129 9.16 8.48 4.34
CA ARG A 129 9.30 9.91 4.05
C ARG A 129 10.42 10.48 4.91
N TYR A 130 10.99 11.59 4.48
CA TYR A 130 12.12 12.20 5.19
C TYR A 130 11.82 12.59 6.65
N ASN A 131 10.56 12.90 6.96
CA ASN A 131 10.09 13.31 8.28
C ASN A 131 9.01 12.38 8.84
N GLY A 132 8.94 11.13 8.40
CA GLY A 132 7.92 10.20 8.86
C GLY A 132 7.65 9.09 7.85
N TYR A 133 6.39 8.69 7.78
CA TYR A 133 5.90 7.77 6.75
C TYR A 133 4.54 8.23 6.24
N SER A 134 4.13 7.67 5.11
CA SER A 134 2.78 7.78 4.58
C SER A 134 2.28 6.40 4.19
N CYS A 135 0.98 6.16 4.25
CA CYS A 135 0.40 4.93 3.75
C CYS A 135 -0.11 5.13 2.31
N ASP A 136 0.38 4.31 1.39
CA ASP A 136 -0.16 4.20 0.05
C ASP A 136 -1.36 3.23 0.07
N CYS A 137 -2.55 3.80 -0.06
CA CYS A 137 -3.82 3.08 -0.09
C CYS A 137 -4.33 2.86 -1.53
N SER A 138 -3.54 3.13 -2.56
CA SER A 138 -3.99 3.08 -3.97
C SER A 138 -4.54 1.70 -4.38
N LEU A 139 -3.97 0.62 -3.84
CA LEU A 139 -4.35 -0.77 -4.11
C LEU A 139 -5.28 -1.37 -3.04
N THR A 140 -5.94 -0.54 -2.24
CA THR A 140 -6.88 -0.99 -1.20
C THR A 140 -8.26 -0.38 -1.43
N ALA A 141 -9.30 -0.98 -0.85
CA ALA A 141 -10.65 -0.39 -0.85
C ALA A 141 -10.87 0.73 0.19
N TYR A 142 -9.79 1.33 0.70
CA TYR A 142 -9.81 2.30 1.79
C TYR A 142 -9.02 3.57 1.42
N ASP A 143 -9.43 4.71 1.98
CA ASP A 143 -8.74 6.00 1.91
C ASP A 143 -8.19 6.38 3.30
N GLY A 144 -7.71 7.62 3.43
CA GLY A 144 -7.22 8.18 4.68
C GLY A 144 -5.71 7.99 4.89
N PRO A 145 -5.13 8.67 5.89
CA PRO A 145 -3.69 8.66 6.15
C PRO A 145 -3.14 7.28 6.55
N PHE A 146 -4.01 6.41 7.05
CA PHE A 146 -3.67 5.06 7.55
C PHE A 146 -4.43 3.93 6.83
N CYS A 147 -5.10 4.23 5.71
CA CYS A 147 -5.92 3.30 4.95
C CYS A 147 -7.08 2.68 5.77
N THR A 148 -7.75 3.49 6.58
CA THR A 148 -8.84 3.09 7.47
C THR A 148 -10.20 3.66 7.07
N ASP A 149 -10.22 4.62 6.14
CA ASP A 149 -11.47 5.29 5.77
C ASP A 149 -12.15 4.48 4.67
N ASP A 150 -13.31 3.90 4.96
CA ASP A 150 -14.00 3.07 3.98
C ASP A 150 -14.36 3.84 2.72
N VAL A 151 -14.08 3.27 1.55
CA VAL A 151 -14.61 3.78 0.29
C VAL A 151 -15.95 3.08 0.02
N GLY A 152 -17.02 3.88 0.02
CA GLY A 152 -18.39 3.41 -0.17
C GLY A 152 -19.17 4.23 -1.21
N GLY A 153 -20.18 3.60 -1.78
CA GLY A 153 -21.07 4.18 -2.77
C GLY A 153 -22.49 3.65 -2.61
N TYR A 154 -23.46 4.55 -2.70
CA TYR A 154 -24.88 4.24 -2.79
C TYR A 154 -25.28 3.99 -4.24
N PHE A 155 -25.94 2.86 -4.47
CA PHE A 155 -26.43 2.39 -5.76
C PHE A 155 -27.93 2.63 -5.81
N GLU A 156 -28.38 3.42 -6.79
CA GLU A 156 -29.80 3.50 -7.12
C GLU A 156 -30.23 2.28 -7.97
N ALA A 157 -31.54 2.08 -8.09
CA ALA A 157 -32.12 1.01 -8.91
C ALA A 157 -31.58 1.04 -10.34
N GLY A 158 -31.09 -0.10 -10.81
CA GLY A 158 -30.50 -0.24 -12.15
C GLY A 158 -29.02 0.15 -12.24
N THR A 159 -28.40 0.59 -11.16
CA THR A 159 -26.97 0.97 -11.16
C THR A 159 -26.06 -0.25 -11.26
N LEU A 160 -25.03 -0.12 -12.09
CA LEU A 160 -24.03 -1.12 -12.40
C LEU A 160 -22.65 -0.48 -12.32
N VAL A 161 -21.74 -1.09 -11.57
CA VAL A 161 -20.29 -0.82 -11.70
C VAL A 161 -19.64 -2.05 -12.28
N ARG A 162 -18.94 -1.91 -13.40
CA ARG A 162 -18.18 -2.98 -14.05
C ARG A 162 -16.69 -2.61 -14.04
N TYR A 163 -15.86 -3.50 -13.52
CA TYR A 163 -14.41 -3.43 -13.61
C TYR A 163 -13.91 -4.54 -14.54
N ASP A 164 -13.09 -4.18 -15.53
CA ASP A 164 -12.53 -5.11 -16.51
C ASP A 164 -11.04 -5.36 -16.21
N PHE A 165 -10.64 -6.63 -16.12
CA PHE A 165 -9.23 -6.99 -16.06
C PHE A 165 -8.60 -6.78 -17.44
N LEU A 166 -7.45 -6.10 -17.47
CA LEU A 166 -6.76 -5.83 -18.72
C LEU A 166 -6.18 -7.12 -19.28
N SER A 167 -6.43 -7.38 -20.57
CA SER A 167 -5.80 -8.49 -21.28
C SER A 167 -4.33 -8.18 -21.54
N ASP A 168 -3.45 -9.15 -21.30
CA ASP A 168 -1.99 -9.00 -21.46
C ASP A 168 -1.53 -8.82 -22.92
N HIS A 169 -2.46 -8.83 -23.88
CA HIS A 169 -2.19 -8.72 -25.31
C HIS A 169 -1.98 -7.29 -25.84
N GLY A 170 -1.78 -6.29 -24.96
CA GLY A 170 -1.72 -4.87 -25.32
C GLY A 170 -0.63 -4.04 -24.65
N ALA A 171 0.51 -4.61 -24.28
CA ALA A 171 1.63 -3.84 -23.73
C ALA A 171 2.29 -2.97 -24.82
N SER A 172 1.89 -1.70 -24.91
CA SER A 172 2.73 -0.65 -25.49
C SER A 172 3.93 -0.36 -24.56
N PRO A 173 5.17 -0.23 -25.07
CA PRO A 173 6.35 -0.02 -24.24
C PRO A 173 6.47 1.47 -23.89
N GLN A 174 5.70 1.97 -22.93
CA GLN A 174 5.95 3.29 -22.34
C GLN A 174 5.25 3.46 -20.98
N GLY A 175 6.07 3.63 -19.93
CA GLY A 175 5.79 4.51 -18.79
C GLY A 175 4.92 3.97 -17.66
N ASP A 176 5.57 3.56 -16.58
CA ASP A 176 5.22 3.75 -15.16
C ASP A 176 3.79 4.22 -14.83
N LEU A 177 2.90 3.28 -14.49
CA LEU A 177 1.85 3.49 -13.49
C LEU A 177 1.56 2.15 -12.77
N ASN A 178 1.94 2.07 -11.49
CA ASN A 178 1.58 1.00 -10.56
C ASN A 178 0.08 1.06 -10.20
N VAL A 179 -0.79 0.81 -11.18
CA VAL A 179 -2.17 0.39 -10.91
C VAL A 179 -2.12 -1.12 -10.76
N GLY A 180 -2.84 -1.70 -9.80
CA GLY A 180 -2.90 -3.15 -9.55
C GLY A 180 -3.41 -3.91 -10.77
N ARG A 181 -2.51 -4.18 -11.71
CA ARG A 181 -2.77 -4.85 -12.99
C ARG A 181 -2.80 -6.34 -12.73
N LEU A 182 -3.90 -6.85 -12.19
CA LEU A 182 -4.21 -8.26 -12.38
C LEU A 182 -4.60 -8.42 -13.85
N GLY A 183 -3.74 -9.05 -14.63
CA GLY A 183 -4.08 -9.51 -15.96
C GLY A 183 -5.12 -10.64 -15.87
N GLU A 184 -5.75 -10.99 -16.99
CA GLU A 184 -6.60 -12.20 -17.06
C GLU A 184 -5.87 -13.39 -16.45
N ALA A 185 -6.40 -13.92 -15.35
CA ALA A 185 -5.71 -14.89 -14.52
C ALA A 185 -6.57 -16.13 -14.30
N ASN A 186 -5.88 -17.26 -14.18
CA ASN A 186 -6.46 -18.49 -13.64
C ASN A 186 -6.23 -18.49 -12.13
N LEU A 187 -7.30 -18.37 -11.35
CA LEU A 187 -7.22 -18.26 -9.90
C LEU A 187 -7.43 -19.63 -9.23
N THR A 188 -6.43 -20.06 -8.48
CA THR A 188 -6.56 -21.14 -7.48
C THR A 188 -6.83 -20.59 -6.08
N GLN A 189 -6.70 -19.29 -5.89
CA GLN A 189 -7.00 -18.59 -4.67
C GLN A 189 -7.54 -17.20 -4.98
N GLU A 190 -8.59 -16.82 -4.25
CA GLU A 190 -9.13 -15.47 -4.27
C GLU A 190 -9.68 -15.09 -2.89
N GLU A 191 -9.60 -13.81 -2.58
CA GLU A 191 -10.18 -13.19 -1.39
C GLU A 191 -11.12 -12.07 -1.85
N LEU A 192 -12.42 -12.25 -1.61
CA LEU A 192 -13.45 -11.24 -1.83
C LEU A 192 -13.91 -10.69 -0.49
N VAL A 193 -13.67 -9.40 -0.27
CA VAL A 193 -14.11 -8.65 0.89
C VAL A 193 -15.01 -7.51 0.45
N PHE A 194 -16.12 -7.31 1.14
CA PHE A 194 -16.96 -6.13 0.96
C PHE A 194 -17.89 -5.93 2.16
N SER A 195 -18.56 -4.79 2.20
CA SER A 195 -19.67 -4.52 3.10
C SER A 195 -20.87 -4.02 2.32
N PHE A 196 -22.07 -4.30 2.83
CA PHE A 196 -23.31 -3.85 2.19
C PHE A 196 -24.36 -3.44 3.23
N SER A 197 -25.24 -2.51 2.86
CA SER A 197 -26.45 -2.19 3.60
C SER A 197 -27.61 -1.97 2.63
N THR A 198 -28.75 -2.63 2.89
CA THR A 198 -29.92 -2.54 2.01
C THR A 198 -31.20 -2.93 2.74
N HIS A 199 -32.34 -2.43 2.25
CA HIS A 199 -33.68 -2.92 2.59
C HIS A 199 -34.31 -3.75 1.46
N SER A 200 -33.56 -3.97 0.36
CA SER A 200 -34.06 -4.57 -0.87
C SER A 200 -33.52 -5.98 -1.07
N ALA A 201 -34.44 -6.93 -1.21
CA ALA A 201 -34.17 -8.30 -1.62
C ALA A 201 -35.29 -8.78 -2.55
N PRO A 202 -35.03 -9.65 -3.54
CA PRO A 202 -33.74 -10.21 -3.92
C PRO A 202 -32.82 -9.19 -4.61
N SER A 203 -31.50 -9.41 -4.57
CA SER A 203 -30.54 -8.59 -5.32
C SER A 203 -29.20 -9.27 -5.53
N ILE A 204 -28.48 -8.87 -6.58
CA ILE A 204 -27.09 -9.27 -6.83
C ILE A 204 -26.13 -8.24 -6.25
N LEU A 205 -25.23 -8.66 -5.36
CA LEU A 205 -24.26 -7.77 -4.72
C LEU A 205 -23.00 -7.68 -5.56
N VAL A 206 -22.38 -8.84 -5.81
CA VAL A 206 -21.13 -8.99 -6.55
C VAL A 206 -21.27 -10.16 -7.52
N TYR A 207 -20.80 -9.98 -8.75
CA TYR A 207 -20.66 -11.03 -9.76
C TYR A 207 -19.29 -10.94 -10.41
N ILE A 208 -18.53 -12.04 -10.38
CA ILE A 208 -17.22 -12.14 -10.99
C ILE A 208 -17.36 -13.09 -12.18
N SER A 209 -17.10 -12.58 -13.36
CA SER A 209 -17.25 -13.26 -14.65
C SER A 209 -15.91 -13.78 -15.17
N SER A 210 -15.98 -14.80 -16.02
CA SER A 210 -14.84 -15.26 -16.80
C SER A 210 -15.14 -15.42 -18.29
N ARG A 211 -14.08 -15.62 -19.08
CA ARG A 211 -14.19 -16.00 -20.50
C ARG A 211 -14.57 -17.47 -20.69
N SER A 212 -14.28 -18.34 -19.71
CA SER A 212 -14.62 -19.77 -19.72
C SER A 212 -16.07 -20.08 -19.33
N ARG A 213 -16.88 -19.05 -19.02
CA ARG A 213 -18.23 -19.15 -18.42
C ARG A 213 -18.23 -19.54 -16.94
N ASP A 214 -17.05 -19.67 -16.34
CA ASP A 214 -16.92 -19.77 -14.89
C ASP A 214 -17.40 -18.45 -14.26
N TYR A 215 -18.01 -18.55 -13.08
CA TYR A 215 -18.39 -17.36 -12.33
C TYR A 215 -18.43 -17.62 -10.82
N MET A 216 -18.29 -16.52 -10.07
CA MET A 216 -18.63 -16.45 -8.65
C MET A 216 -19.68 -15.35 -8.46
N ALA A 217 -20.72 -15.61 -7.68
CA ALA A 217 -21.76 -14.61 -7.38
C ALA A 217 -22.08 -14.58 -5.89
N VAL A 218 -22.37 -13.39 -5.37
CA VAL A 218 -22.94 -13.20 -4.04
C VAL A 218 -24.26 -12.46 -4.18
N VAL A 219 -25.34 -13.07 -3.68
CA VAL A 219 -26.71 -12.57 -3.85
C VAL A 219 -27.47 -12.57 -2.52
N LEU A 220 -28.46 -11.70 -2.41
CA LEU A 220 -29.53 -11.80 -1.42
C LEU A 220 -30.70 -12.56 -2.01
N ARG A 221 -31.12 -13.63 -1.34
CA ARG A 221 -32.31 -14.41 -1.71
C ARG A 221 -33.59 -13.61 -1.46
N HIS A 222 -34.74 -14.10 -1.94
CA HIS A 222 -36.04 -13.42 -1.72
C HIS A 222 -36.39 -13.21 -0.24
N ASN A 223 -35.94 -14.11 0.64
CA ASN A 223 -36.09 -13.97 2.09
C ASN A 223 -35.03 -13.06 2.75
N GLY A 224 -34.14 -12.49 1.94
CA GLY A 224 -33.06 -11.61 2.34
C GLY A 224 -31.86 -12.29 2.99
N SER A 225 -31.76 -13.63 2.96
CA SER A 225 -30.56 -14.33 3.40
C SER A 225 -29.46 -14.27 2.33
N LEU A 226 -28.20 -14.31 2.73
CA LEU A 226 -27.04 -14.29 1.84
C LEU A 226 -26.82 -15.68 1.21
N GLN A 227 -26.52 -15.71 -0.09
CA GLN A 227 -26.13 -16.93 -0.82
C GLN A 227 -24.89 -16.64 -1.65
N VAL A 228 -23.90 -17.54 -1.57
CA VAL A 228 -22.70 -17.54 -2.43
C VAL A 228 -22.83 -18.64 -3.46
N ARG A 229 -22.47 -18.37 -4.72
CA ARG A 229 -22.58 -19.33 -5.84
C ARG A 229 -21.24 -19.42 -6.57
N TYR A 230 -20.79 -20.63 -6.83
CA TYR A 230 -19.62 -20.92 -7.66
C TYR A 230 -20.02 -21.82 -8.83
N SER A 231 -19.68 -21.41 -10.05
CA SER A 231 -19.68 -22.27 -11.23
C SER A 231 -18.27 -22.24 -11.80
N LEU A 232 -17.48 -23.29 -11.55
CA LEU A 232 -16.08 -23.37 -12.02
C LEU A 232 -15.89 -24.46 -13.09
N GLY A 233 -17.00 -25.02 -13.61
CA GLY A 233 -16.99 -26.19 -14.48
C GLY A 233 -17.03 -27.53 -13.73
N GLY A 234 -17.38 -28.59 -14.46
CA GLY A 234 -17.50 -29.96 -13.95
C GLY A 234 -18.87 -30.32 -13.35
N LEU A 235 -19.61 -29.34 -12.84
CA LEU A 235 -21.00 -29.52 -12.38
C LEU A 235 -22.01 -28.99 -13.41
N PRO A 236 -23.22 -29.59 -13.52
CA PRO A 236 -24.29 -29.09 -14.38
C PRO A 236 -24.91 -27.80 -13.85
N GLU A 237 -24.97 -27.65 -12.53
CA GLU A 237 -25.53 -26.50 -11.81
C GLU A 237 -24.46 -25.90 -10.88
N PRO A 238 -24.52 -24.59 -10.58
CA PRO A 238 -23.57 -23.95 -9.68
C PRO A 238 -23.65 -24.52 -8.26
N TYR A 239 -22.50 -24.66 -7.61
CA TYR A 239 -22.44 -24.98 -6.20
C TYR A 239 -22.86 -23.76 -5.37
N THR A 240 -23.86 -23.93 -4.51
CA THR A 240 -24.44 -22.84 -3.71
C THR A 240 -24.19 -23.04 -2.22
N ILE A 241 -23.73 -22.00 -1.54
CA ILE A 241 -23.60 -21.92 -0.09
C ILE A 241 -24.70 -20.99 0.40
N ASP A 242 -25.68 -21.57 1.08
CA ASP A 242 -26.80 -20.85 1.69
C ASP A 242 -26.46 -20.53 3.14
N ILE A 243 -26.44 -19.23 3.46
CA ILE A 243 -26.16 -18.80 4.82
C ILE A 243 -27.47 -18.60 5.55
N ASP A 244 -27.76 -19.50 6.48
CA ASP A 244 -29.02 -19.54 7.21
C ASP A 244 -29.02 -18.58 8.42
N HIS A 245 -28.79 -17.30 8.13
CA HIS A 245 -28.98 -16.21 9.08
C HIS A 245 -30.31 -15.48 8.81
N ARG A 246 -30.72 -14.63 9.76
CA ARG A 246 -31.90 -13.77 9.62
C ARG A 246 -31.76 -12.88 8.37
N ASN A 247 -32.88 -12.32 7.92
CA ASN A 247 -32.92 -11.38 6.81
C ASN A 247 -31.85 -10.27 6.96
N MET A 248 -30.90 -10.23 6.03
CA MET A 248 -29.78 -9.27 5.97
C MET A 248 -30.14 -8.01 5.18
N ALA A 249 -31.28 -7.99 4.48
CA ALA A 249 -31.86 -6.78 3.89
C ALA A 249 -32.63 -5.98 4.96
N ASN A 250 -31.97 -5.66 6.07
CA ASN A 250 -32.54 -5.01 7.25
C ASN A 250 -32.10 -3.55 7.41
N GLY A 251 -31.32 -3.01 6.47
CA GLY A 251 -30.78 -1.64 6.46
C GLY A 251 -29.49 -1.44 7.25
N GLN A 252 -29.04 -2.43 8.02
CA GLN A 252 -27.80 -2.36 8.77
C GLN A 252 -26.60 -2.71 7.87
N PRO A 253 -25.40 -2.18 8.18
CA PRO A 253 -24.18 -2.57 7.48
C PRO A 253 -23.75 -3.99 7.89
N HIS A 254 -23.56 -4.82 6.88
CA HIS A 254 -23.04 -6.18 7.00
C HIS A 254 -21.68 -6.30 6.32
N PHE A 255 -20.74 -7.02 6.94
CA PHE A 255 -19.40 -7.31 6.43
C PHE A 255 -19.30 -8.75 5.94
N VAL A 256 -18.73 -8.94 4.75
CA VAL A 256 -18.56 -10.25 4.11
C VAL A 256 -17.09 -10.43 3.72
N ASN A 257 -16.45 -11.50 4.20
CA ASN A 257 -15.16 -11.96 3.72
C ASN A 257 -15.30 -13.41 3.23
N ILE A 258 -14.99 -13.64 1.96
CA ILE A 258 -14.96 -14.96 1.34
C ILE A 258 -13.55 -15.20 0.81
N THR A 259 -12.86 -16.19 1.35
CA THR A 259 -11.54 -16.62 0.89
C THR A 259 -11.62 -18.04 0.36
N ARG A 260 -11.33 -18.26 -0.92
CA ARG A 260 -11.20 -19.61 -1.49
C ARG A 260 -9.74 -19.96 -1.68
N ARG A 261 -9.35 -21.19 -1.30
CA ARG A 261 -8.06 -21.81 -1.61
C ARG A 261 -8.31 -23.19 -2.18
N LEU A 262 -8.08 -23.35 -3.48
CA LEU A 262 -8.43 -24.55 -4.23
C LEU A 262 -9.90 -24.92 -4.02
N ARG A 263 -10.18 -26.00 -3.30
CA ARG A 263 -11.54 -26.47 -3.02
C ARG A 263 -12.11 -25.95 -1.71
N GLU A 264 -11.28 -25.44 -0.80
CA GLU A 264 -11.72 -24.93 0.49
C GLU A 264 -12.18 -23.48 0.39
N ILE A 265 -13.35 -23.19 0.92
CA ILE A 265 -13.96 -21.86 0.96
C ILE A 265 -14.17 -21.50 2.42
N HIS A 266 -13.56 -20.41 2.85
CA HIS A 266 -13.74 -19.80 4.16
C HIS A 266 -14.64 -18.59 4.02
N LEU A 267 -15.70 -18.53 4.82
CA LEU A 267 -16.65 -17.43 4.82
C LEU A 267 -16.80 -16.86 6.23
N GLN A 268 -16.59 -15.56 6.37
CA GLN A 268 -16.89 -14.81 7.58
C GLN A 268 -17.95 -13.76 7.26
N LEU A 269 -19.05 -13.80 8.01
CA LEU A 269 -20.12 -12.82 7.95
C LEU A 269 -20.16 -12.06 9.26
N ASP A 270 -20.06 -10.73 9.20
CA ASP A 270 -20.01 -9.86 10.36
C ASP A 270 -18.99 -10.36 11.41
N HIS A 271 -19.44 -10.50 12.66
CA HIS A 271 -18.67 -11.01 13.78
C HIS A 271 -18.96 -12.49 14.05
N TYR A 272 -19.72 -13.16 13.17
CA TYR A 272 -20.01 -14.58 13.32
C TYR A 272 -18.74 -15.40 13.08
N PRO A 273 -18.63 -16.58 13.71
CA PRO A 273 -17.50 -17.48 13.50
C PRO A 273 -17.32 -17.81 12.01
N MET A 274 -16.06 -17.89 11.58
CA MET A 274 -15.73 -18.29 10.23
C MET A 274 -16.26 -19.70 9.95
N SER A 275 -16.97 -19.85 8.83
CA SER A 275 -17.52 -21.11 8.35
C SER A 275 -16.67 -21.63 7.19
N THR A 276 -16.41 -22.93 7.16
CA THR A 276 -15.62 -23.58 6.10
C THR A 276 -16.52 -24.50 5.28
N PHE A 277 -16.41 -24.40 3.96
CA PHE A 277 -17.11 -25.20 2.97
C PHE A 277 -16.11 -25.79 1.98
N THR A 278 -16.50 -26.87 1.29
CA THR A 278 -15.63 -27.53 0.32
C THR A 278 -16.38 -27.73 -0.99
N LEU A 279 -15.77 -27.30 -2.10
CA LEU A 279 -16.28 -27.57 -3.44
C LEU A 279 -16.38 -29.08 -3.69
N PRO A 280 -17.47 -29.56 -4.33
CA PRO A 280 -17.61 -30.97 -4.69
C PRO A 280 -16.45 -31.49 -5.54
N GLU A 281 -16.09 -32.77 -5.42
CA GLU A 281 -14.98 -33.35 -6.18
C GLU A 281 -15.14 -33.28 -7.71
N ALA A 282 -16.39 -33.29 -8.17
CA ALA A 282 -16.73 -33.15 -9.57
C ALA A 282 -16.58 -31.70 -10.09
N SER A 283 -16.51 -30.71 -9.20
CA SER A 283 -16.21 -29.32 -9.57
C SER A 283 -14.72 -29.16 -9.86
N ASP A 284 -14.41 -28.31 -10.83
CA ASP A 284 -13.05 -27.79 -10.96
C ASP A 284 -12.64 -27.02 -9.70
N ALA A 285 -11.34 -26.96 -9.45
CA ALA A 285 -10.71 -26.17 -8.39
C ALA A 285 -10.07 -24.87 -8.93
N ARG A 286 -10.05 -24.65 -10.25
CA ARG A 286 -9.51 -23.44 -10.88
C ARG A 286 -10.65 -22.56 -11.39
N PHE A 287 -10.52 -21.27 -11.15
CA PHE A 287 -11.38 -20.25 -11.74
C PHE A 287 -10.66 -19.68 -12.96
N HIS A 288 -11.05 -20.12 -14.16
CA HIS A 288 -10.28 -19.86 -15.37
C HIS A 288 -10.60 -18.49 -15.96
N LEU A 289 -9.61 -17.80 -16.49
CA LEU A 289 -9.75 -16.61 -17.34
C LEU A 289 -10.71 -15.54 -16.77
N VAL A 290 -10.52 -15.20 -15.49
CA VAL A 290 -11.31 -14.15 -14.83
C VAL A 290 -11.20 -12.85 -15.61
N LYS A 291 -12.35 -12.25 -15.92
CA LYS A 291 -12.46 -11.16 -16.91
C LYS A 291 -13.00 -9.87 -16.32
N SER A 292 -14.06 -9.94 -15.53
CA SER A 292 -14.71 -8.71 -15.03
C SER A 292 -15.43 -8.91 -13.72
N ILE A 293 -15.44 -7.87 -12.90
CA ILE A 293 -16.21 -7.76 -11.65
C ILE A 293 -17.39 -6.82 -11.90
N PHE A 294 -18.58 -7.22 -11.49
CA PHE A 294 -19.78 -6.42 -11.55
C PHE A 294 -20.37 -6.23 -10.16
N LEU A 295 -20.79 -5.01 -9.87
CA LEU A 295 -21.44 -4.63 -8.61
C LEU A 295 -22.84 -4.12 -8.87
N GLY A 296 -23.76 -4.58 -8.03
CA GLY A 296 -25.15 -4.15 -7.96
C GLY A 296 -26.07 -4.58 -9.10
N LYS A 297 -25.55 -4.75 -10.30
CA LYS A 297 -26.28 -5.34 -11.43
C LYS A 297 -25.29 -6.14 -12.27
N VAL A 298 -25.79 -6.92 -13.20
CA VAL A 298 -24.98 -7.61 -14.20
C VAL A 298 -25.56 -7.33 -15.58
N TYR A 299 -24.71 -6.82 -16.45
CA TYR A 299 -24.99 -6.70 -17.87
C TYR A 299 -23.76 -7.21 -18.63
N GLU A 300 -23.88 -8.39 -19.21
CA GLU A 300 -22.81 -8.98 -20.00
C GLU A 300 -23.38 -9.57 -21.30
N THR A 301 -22.60 -9.41 -22.38
CA THR A 301 -22.88 -10.03 -23.66
C THR A 301 -22.29 -11.45 -23.66
N GLY A 302 -23.14 -12.48 -23.63
CA GLY A 302 -22.69 -13.88 -23.62
C GLY A 302 -23.67 -14.84 -22.93
N GLN A 303 -23.21 -16.05 -22.61
CA GLN A 303 -23.95 -16.99 -21.76
C GLN A 303 -23.74 -16.61 -20.30
N ILE A 304 -24.79 -16.09 -19.66
CA ILE A 304 -24.90 -15.91 -18.21
C ILE A 304 -25.90 -16.93 -17.69
N ASP A 305 -25.76 -17.36 -16.44
CA ASP A 305 -26.76 -18.17 -15.75
C ASP A 305 -28.14 -17.46 -15.80
N PRO A 306 -29.12 -18.00 -16.56
CA PRO A 306 -30.41 -17.35 -16.74
C PRO A 306 -31.20 -17.29 -15.43
N ILE A 307 -31.03 -18.29 -14.55
CA ILE A 307 -31.69 -18.34 -13.24
C ILE A 307 -31.17 -17.21 -12.35
N LEU A 308 -29.87 -16.94 -12.40
CA LEU A 308 -29.26 -15.83 -11.65
C LEU A 308 -29.83 -14.48 -12.11
N ILE A 309 -29.90 -14.28 -13.44
CA ILE A 309 -30.35 -13.01 -14.02
C ILE A 309 -31.84 -12.80 -13.80
N GLU A 310 -32.67 -13.80 -14.05
CA GLU A 310 -34.12 -13.70 -13.90
C GLU A 310 -34.53 -13.39 -12.45
N ARG A 311 -33.85 -14.00 -11.46
CA ARG A 311 -34.25 -13.89 -10.05
C ARG A 311 -33.64 -12.71 -9.30
N TYR A 312 -32.42 -12.29 -9.62
CA TYR A 312 -31.65 -11.37 -8.77
C TYR A 312 -31.22 -10.06 -9.46
N ASN A 313 -31.36 -9.94 -10.78
CA ASN A 313 -30.79 -8.82 -11.54
C ASN A 313 -31.78 -7.65 -11.79
N SER A 314 -33.06 -7.82 -11.45
CA SER A 314 -34.11 -6.82 -11.65
C SER A 314 -34.81 -6.50 -10.32
N PRO A 315 -34.78 -5.24 -9.84
CA PRO A 315 -34.14 -4.07 -10.45
C PRO A 315 -32.59 -4.08 -10.39
N GLY A 316 -32.01 -4.99 -9.59
CA GLY A 316 -30.62 -4.98 -9.16
C GLY A 316 -30.53 -4.63 -7.68
N PHE A 317 -29.33 -4.38 -7.19
CA PHE A 317 -29.07 -3.89 -5.85
C PHE A 317 -29.45 -2.41 -5.73
N VAL A 318 -30.10 -2.09 -4.61
CA VAL A 318 -30.37 -0.73 -4.17
C VAL A 318 -29.92 -0.61 -2.73
N GLY A 319 -28.99 0.26 -2.45
CA GLY A 319 -28.37 0.34 -1.14
C GLY A 319 -26.91 0.76 -1.23
N CYS A 320 -26.17 0.54 -0.16
CA CYS A 320 -24.77 0.94 -0.09
C CYS A 320 -23.85 -0.27 -0.19
N LEU A 321 -22.81 -0.18 -1.03
CA LEU A 321 -21.66 -1.08 -1.00
C LEU A 321 -20.43 -0.30 -0.55
N SER A 322 -19.58 -0.91 0.27
CA SER A 322 -18.29 -0.34 0.66
C SER A 322 -17.22 -1.42 0.80
N ARG A 323 -15.96 -1.01 0.89
CA ARG A 323 -14.80 -1.92 1.08
C ARG A 323 -14.69 -3.02 0.03
N VAL A 324 -15.26 -2.82 -1.16
CA VAL A 324 -15.31 -3.85 -2.19
C VAL A 324 -13.90 -4.09 -2.73
N GLN A 325 -13.36 -5.26 -2.45
CA GLN A 325 -12.01 -5.66 -2.82
C GLN A 325 -11.98 -7.14 -3.22
N LEU A 326 -11.41 -7.43 -4.38
CA LEU A 326 -11.06 -8.79 -4.82
C LEU A 326 -9.54 -8.85 -4.97
N ASN A 327 -8.87 -9.60 -4.10
CA ASN A 327 -7.40 -9.60 -4.00
C ASN A 327 -6.88 -8.16 -3.84
N ASP A 328 -6.03 -7.67 -4.75
CA ASP A 328 -5.49 -6.30 -4.74
C ASP A 328 -6.28 -5.31 -5.61
N VAL A 329 -7.50 -5.68 -6.04
CA VAL A 329 -8.35 -4.86 -6.91
C VAL A 329 -9.56 -4.33 -6.16
N ALA A 330 -9.68 -3.00 -6.10
CA ALA A 330 -10.79 -2.30 -5.45
C ALA A 330 -11.72 -1.63 -6.48
N PRO A 331 -12.68 -2.36 -7.09
CA PRO A 331 -13.47 -1.88 -8.23
C PRO A 331 -14.34 -0.65 -7.89
N LEU A 332 -14.92 -0.61 -6.68
CA LEU A 332 -15.73 0.52 -6.25
C LEU A 332 -14.89 1.78 -6.02
N LYS A 333 -13.69 1.62 -5.45
CA LYS A 333 -12.75 2.74 -5.31
C LYS A 333 -12.30 3.26 -6.67
N ALA A 334 -11.99 2.34 -7.60
CA ALA A 334 -11.67 2.72 -8.97
C ALA A 334 -12.78 3.58 -9.58
N ALA A 335 -14.05 3.17 -9.45
CA ALA A 335 -15.20 3.93 -9.94
C ALA A 335 -15.35 5.33 -9.32
N LEU A 336 -15.06 5.49 -8.03
CA LEU A 336 -15.30 6.74 -7.28
C LEU A 336 -14.11 7.69 -7.22
N ARG A 337 -12.90 7.22 -7.54
CA ARG A 337 -11.65 7.99 -7.41
C ARG A 337 -10.90 8.12 -8.72
N SER A 338 -11.01 7.14 -9.59
CA SER A 338 -10.24 7.15 -10.83
C SER A 338 -10.98 7.98 -11.87
N GLY A 339 -10.26 8.89 -12.52
CA GLY A 339 -10.74 9.51 -13.75
C GLY A 339 -10.86 8.47 -14.88
N MET A 340 -11.07 8.94 -16.11
CA MET A 340 -11.32 8.13 -17.32
C MET A 340 -10.24 7.09 -17.69
N SER A 341 -9.18 6.93 -16.90
CA SER A 341 -8.04 6.03 -17.17
C SER A 341 -8.13 4.66 -16.48
N ALA A 342 -9.04 4.44 -15.52
CA ALA A 342 -9.22 3.12 -14.91
C ALA A 342 -10.14 2.24 -15.79
N PRO A 343 -9.94 0.90 -15.81
CA PRO A 343 -10.77 -0.02 -16.59
C PRO A 343 -12.11 -0.27 -15.88
N VAL A 344 -12.83 0.81 -15.57
CA VAL A 344 -14.09 0.79 -14.84
C VAL A 344 -15.15 1.56 -15.61
N SER A 345 -16.36 1.02 -15.67
CA SER A 345 -17.52 1.67 -16.27
C SER A 345 -18.70 1.66 -15.31
N ILE A 346 -19.47 2.75 -15.33
CA ILE A 346 -20.62 2.97 -14.46
C ILE A 346 -21.82 3.21 -15.35
N HIS A 347 -22.90 2.48 -15.10
CA HIS A 347 -24.21 2.74 -15.71
C HIS A 347 -25.22 2.97 -14.58
N GLY A 348 -26.11 3.95 -14.72
CA GLY A 348 -27.02 4.37 -13.65
C GLY A 348 -26.42 5.43 -12.72
N ILE A 349 -26.90 5.49 -11.48
CA ILE A 349 -26.58 6.55 -10.52
C ILE A 349 -25.84 5.96 -9.32
N LEU A 350 -24.53 6.21 -9.28
CA LEU A 350 -23.64 5.88 -8.18
C LEU A 350 -23.26 7.15 -7.43
N VAL A 351 -23.59 7.23 -6.15
CA VAL A 351 -23.29 8.39 -5.29
C VAL A 351 -22.31 7.98 -4.20
N GLN A 352 -21.21 8.69 -4.03
CA GLN A 352 -20.28 8.43 -2.93
C GLN A 352 -21.01 8.52 -1.57
N SER A 353 -20.77 7.54 -0.70
CA SER A 353 -21.40 7.47 0.61
C SER A 353 -20.47 6.84 1.63
N ASN A 354 -20.63 7.21 2.90
CA ASN A 354 -19.95 6.53 4.01
C ASN A 354 -20.61 5.19 4.37
N CYS A 355 -21.73 4.83 3.74
CA CYS A 355 -22.46 3.58 3.98
C CYS A 355 -22.78 3.26 5.44
N GLY A 356 -22.94 4.29 6.27
CA GLY A 356 -23.15 4.10 7.71
C GLY A 356 -21.92 3.64 8.48
N ALA A 357 -20.71 3.75 7.89
CA ALA A 357 -19.47 3.67 8.64
C ALA A 357 -19.46 4.79 9.69
N SER A 358 -19.52 4.42 10.97
CA SER A 358 -19.30 5.35 12.06
C SER A 358 -17.91 5.96 11.88
N PRO A 359 -17.75 7.30 11.87
CA PRO A 359 -16.42 7.88 11.93
C PRO A 359 -15.72 7.32 13.16
N LEU A 360 -14.43 6.96 13.05
CA LEU A 360 -13.63 6.58 14.20
C LEU A 360 -13.69 7.76 15.19
N THR A 361 -14.43 7.61 16.28
CA THR A 361 -14.61 8.64 17.32
C THR A 361 -13.35 8.87 18.16
N ILE A 362 -12.26 8.18 17.82
CA ILE A 362 -10.95 8.41 18.38
C ILE A 362 -10.19 9.25 17.35
N PRO A 363 -10.08 10.58 17.52
CA PRO A 363 -9.11 11.34 16.73
C PRO A 363 -7.73 10.70 16.97
N PRO A 364 -6.87 10.60 15.95
CA PRO A 364 -5.50 10.14 16.16
C PRO A 364 -4.93 10.96 17.32
N ILE A 365 -4.44 10.27 18.35
CA ILE A 365 -3.82 10.92 19.51
C ILE A 365 -2.77 11.87 18.94
N PRO A 366 -2.88 13.19 19.17
CA PRO A 366 -1.82 14.12 18.76
C PRO A 366 -0.52 13.59 19.35
N ALA A 367 0.59 13.62 18.61
CA ALA A 367 1.89 13.16 19.11
C ALA A 367 2.30 13.80 20.46
N ALA A 368 1.66 14.91 20.84
CA ALA A 368 1.80 15.58 22.14
C ALA A 368 1.07 14.90 23.33
N GLY A 369 0.26 13.87 23.11
CA GLY A 369 -0.60 13.23 24.12
C GLY A 369 -0.30 11.75 24.40
N ASP A 370 0.74 11.18 23.78
CA ASP A 370 1.10 9.79 24.02
C ASP A 370 1.93 9.65 25.31
N LEU A 371 1.28 9.15 26.37
CA LEU A 371 1.85 8.92 27.70
C LEU A 371 2.89 7.78 27.73
N TRP A 372 3.15 7.11 26.60
CA TRP A 372 4.18 6.09 26.45
C TRP A 372 5.52 6.61 25.91
N HIS A 373 5.69 7.93 25.79
CA HIS A 373 7.02 8.54 25.82
C HIS A 373 7.64 8.38 27.22
N MET A 374 8.09 7.16 27.53
CA MET A 374 9.07 6.94 28.58
C MET A 374 10.38 7.55 28.08
N ASP A 375 10.64 8.74 28.59
CA ASP A 375 11.93 9.43 28.56
C ASP A 375 13.00 8.47 29.14
N SER A 376 13.70 7.76 28.26
CA SER A 376 14.85 6.95 28.65
C SER A 376 16.02 7.88 28.88
N GLY A 377 16.06 8.51 30.06
CA GLY A 377 17.18 9.36 30.44
C GLY A 377 17.07 10.04 31.80
N ARG A 378 17.53 9.31 32.84
CA ARG A 378 18.09 9.78 34.13
C ARG A 378 17.16 9.69 35.35
N VAL A 379 17.44 8.67 36.15
CA VAL A 379 17.17 8.64 37.59
C VAL A 379 17.88 9.82 38.27
N PRO A 380 17.19 10.73 38.98
CA PRO A 380 17.85 11.63 39.89
C PRO A 380 18.12 10.89 41.21
N LEU A 381 19.41 10.78 41.56
CA LEU A 381 19.84 10.46 42.92
C LEU A 381 19.19 11.46 43.89
N ARG A 382 18.54 10.95 44.93
CA ARG A 382 18.08 11.74 46.09
C ARG A 382 19.31 12.28 46.85
N PRO A 383 19.38 13.57 47.18
CA PRO A 383 20.22 14.04 48.26
C PRO A 383 19.38 14.14 49.55
N SER A 384 19.87 13.48 50.59
CA SER A 384 19.47 13.68 51.98
C SER A 384 19.85 15.08 52.47
N GLU A 385 18.89 15.70 53.17
CA GLU A 385 18.93 16.73 54.22
C GLU A 385 20.14 17.70 54.39
N ASN A 386 19.75 18.98 54.47
CA ASN A 386 20.28 20.12 55.24
C ASN A 386 21.68 20.69 54.93
N TRP A 387 21.74 21.97 54.51
CA TRP A 387 22.07 23.14 55.35
C TRP A 387 21.73 24.47 54.61
N ARG A 388 21.48 25.53 55.40
CA ARG A 388 21.02 26.89 55.04
C ARG A 388 22.15 27.85 54.58
N MET A 389 21.69 29.03 54.13
CA MET A 389 22.30 30.37 53.97
C MET A 389 22.76 30.68 52.54
N GLU A 390 22.61 31.89 51.99
CA GLU A 390 21.96 33.14 52.40
C GLU A 390 21.69 33.98 51.14
N SER A 391 20.75 34.92 51.24
CA SER A 391 20.40 35.91 50.21
C SER A 391 21.50 36.95 49.97
N SER A 392 21.64 37.45 48.73
CA SER A 392 21.71 38.90 48.51
C SER A 392 21.45 39.25 47.05
N GLN A 393 20.49 40.16 46.84
CA GLN A 393 20.33 40.95 45.62
C GLN A 393 21.47 41.97 45.48
N LYS A 394 21.79 42.35 44.24
CA LYS A 394 22.09 43.74 43.92
C LYS A 394 21.87 44.03 42.44
N GLU A 395 20.91 44.95 42.24
CA GLU A 395 20.61 45.87 41.12
C GLU A 395 20.80 45.41 39.67
#